data_AF-A0A2T4H5D9-F1
#
_entry.id   AF-A0A2T4H5D9-F1
#
_cell.length_a   1.000
_cell.length_b   1.000
_cell.length_c   1.000
_cell.angle_alpha   90.00
_cell.angle_beta   90.00
_cell.angle_gamma   90.00
#
_symmetry.space_group_name_H-M   'P 1'
#
loop_
_entity.id
_entity.type
_entity.pdbx_description
1 polymer ?
#
loop_
_entity_poly.entity_id
_entity_poly.type
_entity_poly.pdbx_seq_one_letter_code
_entity_poly.pdbx_strand_id
1 'polypeptide(L)'
;MSSSTFHSFRRLPVELRQQIWEEACLPMDPSQRLPPPCNWSQTSEQDPSGPNNKSAYMIDGGLWMACKESREVIIKHTHFEEWVQLQNRAIDEGHGLMGYEADWDGGESAAHPATIAIKEGNQEWHMLAYPAQDIFCVNPDVRIPMRQEIEDSCLSMSFIRDPEKELFQSMPLENIAFDFDQSWMEDGECGTSYYKMKYEQSARGYWASLLRGVLQRDVPHKTLWIIDKNAKWFERSLKDDRTVCIDSEGEYVEVSWDDVPESTGDGVSHSASAFLSSFYCANVSELSQEFAGPGSYYPYCAYESDEETHNFKLKDWVRLLVRRENKVQETTWECWDKCDSIGWCICQDEEGNWWD
;
A
#
# COMPACT_ATOMS: atom_id res chain seq x y z
N MET A 1 33.88 14.88 -25.21
CA MET A 1 34.77 13.71 -25.06
C MET A 1 33.91 12.48 -25.13
N SER A 2 34.06 11.63 -26.15
CA SER A 2 33.27 10.42 -26.34
C SER A 2 34.06 9.24 -25.77
N SER A 3 33.65 8.75 -24.61
CA SER A 3 34.05 7.42 -24.13
C SER A 3 32.89 6.48 -24.44
N SER A 4 32.92 5.83 -25.60
CA SER A 4 31.85 4.94 -26.09
C SER A 4 32.17 3.46 -25.89
N THR A 5 32.97 3.10 -24.90
CA THR A 5 33.23 1.70 -24.55
C THR A 5 32.46 1.35 -23.29
N PHE A 6 31.27 0.79 -23.48
CA PHE A 6 30.53 0.11 -22.41
C PHE A 6 31.30 -1.18 -22.05
N HIS A 7 31.92 -1.20 -20.87
CA HIS A 7 32.57 -2.41 -20.37
C HIS A 7 31.50 -3.36 -19.84
N SER A 8 31.54 -4.63 -20.27
CA SER A 8 30.69 -5.67 -19.68
C SER A 8 30.89 -5.69 -18.16
N PHE A 9 29.79 -5.80 -17.40
CA PHE A 9 29.80 -5.82 -15.94
C PHE A 9 30.85 -6.77 -15.35
N ARG A 10 31.01 -7.98 -15.93
CA ARG A 10 32.00 -8.98 -15.50
C ARG A 10 33.47 -8.55 -15.65
N ARG A 11 33.74 -7.48 -16.40
CA ARG A 11 35.09 -6.94 -16.64
C ARG A 11 35.40 -5.74 -15.76
N LEU A 12 34.45 -5.28 -14.95
CA LEU A 12 34.66 -4.24 -13.98
C LEU A 12 35.49 -4.78 -12.79
N PRO A 13 36.34 -3.94 -12.16
CA PRO A 13 36.93 -4.23 -10.86
C PRO A 13 35.90 -4.71 -9.84
N VAL A 14 36.32 -5.57 -8.90
CA VAL A 14 35.40 -6.15 -7.91
C VAL A 14 34.73 -5.09 -7.05
N GLU A 15 35.45 -4.01 -6.73
CA GLU A 15 34.97 -2.90 -5.93
C GLU A 15 33.82 -2.17 -6.64
N LEU A 16 33.92 -1.93 -7.95
CA LEU A 16 32.85 -1.30 -8.73
C LEU A 16 31.63 -2.20 -8.88
N ARG A 17 31.84 -3.51 -9.05
CA ARG A 17 30.72 -4.48 -9.13
C ARG A 17 29.97 -4.53 -7.80
N GLN A 18 30.70 -4.52 -6.69
CA GLN A 18 30.11 -4.49 -5.36
C GLN A 18 29.31 -3.21 -5.12
N GLN A 19 29.88 -2.04 -5.45
CA GLN A 19 29.16 -0.76 -5.36
C GLN A 19 27.87 -0.77 -6.19
N ILE A 20 27.90 -1.30 -7.41
CA ILE A 20 26.69 -1.39 -8.24
C ILE A 20 25.63 -2.27 -7.59
N TRP A 21 26.01 -3.38 -6.95
CA TRP A 21 25.05 -4.23 -6.23
C TRP A 21 24.51 -3.56 -4.97
N GLU A 22 25.37 -2.87 -4.21
CA GLU A 22 24.97 -2.12 -3.00
C GLU A 22 23.99 -0.99 -3.36
N GLU A 23 24.22 -0.27 -4.45
CA GLU A 23 23.31 0.77 -4.97
C GLU A 23 22.02 0.21 -5.56
N ALA A 24 22.01 -1.06 -5.99
CA ALA A 24 20.80 -1.72 -6.49
C ALA A 24 19.87 -2.18 -5.36
N CYS A 25 20.37 -2.29 -4.13
CA CYS A 25 19.55 -2.56 -2.96
C CYS A 25 18.70 -1.32 -2.64
N LEU A 26 17.38 -1.49 -2.64
CA LEU A 26 16.48 -0.41 -2.22
C LEU A 26 16.79 0.00 -0.77
N PRO A 27 16.73 1.30 -0.44
CA PRO A 27 16.89 1.76 0.94
C PRO A 27 15.93 1.03 1.88
N MET A 28 16.37 0.81 3.11
CA MET A 28 15.52 0.38 4.23
C MET A 28 14.80 1.56 4.90
N ASP A 29 14.99 2.77 4.38
CA ASP A 29 14.37 3.99 4.90
C ASP A 29 12.82 3.87 4.82
N PRO A 30 12.04 4.60 5.64
CA PRO A 30 10.56 4.49 5.78
C PRO A 30 9.70 4.57 4.51
N SER A 31 10.28 4.71 3.32
CA SER A 31 9.56 4.46 2.08
C SER A 31 9.09 3.00 2.05
N GLN A 32 7.80 2.83 2.28
CA GLN A 32 7.11 1.55 2.44
C GLN A 32 7.09 0.83 1.08
N ARG A 33 7.32 -0.48 1.01
CA ARG A 33 7.31 -1.21 -0.26
C ARG A 33 5.90 -1.70 -0.59
N LEU A 34 5.53 -1.73 -1.88
CA LEU A 34 4.31 -2.41 -2.34
C LEU A 34 4.63 -3.89 -2.66
N PRO A 35 4.16 -4.85 -1.85
CA PRO A 35 4.31 -6.28 -2.09
C PRO A 35 3.42 -6.72 -3.26
N PRO A 36 3.68 -7.92 -3.80
CA PRO A 36 2.82 -8.47 -4.85
C PRO A 36 1.38 -8.55 -4.33
N PRO A 37 0.37 -8.46 -5.22
CA PRO A 37 -1.02 -8.61 -4.82
C PRO A 37 -1.18 -9.93 -4.07
N CYS A 38 -1.49 -9.84 -2.78
CA CYS A 38 -1.43 -10.99 -1.92
C CYS A 38 -2.72 -11.83 -2.04
N ASN A 39 -2.70 -12.84 -2.89
CA ASN A 39 -3.74 -13.87 -2.92
C ASN A 39 -3.49 -14.91 -1.81
N TRP A 40 -3.92 -14.59 -0.59
CA TRP A 40 -3.63 -15.32 0.66
C TRP A 40 -4.24 -16.74 0.79
N SER A 41 -4.73 -17.37 -0.28
CA SER A 41 -5.39 -18.68 -0.16
C SER A 41 -5.19 -19.68 -1.30
N GLN A 42 -4.30 -19.44 -2.28
CA GLN A 42 -4.08 -20.43 -3.35
C GLN A 42 -2.63 -20.81 -3.58
N THR A 43 -2.44 -22.12 -3.46
CA THR A 43 -1.39 -22.98 -4.02
C THR A 43 -0.77 -22.42 -5.30
N SER A 44 0.54 -22.15 -5.26
CA SER A 44 1.56 -22.55 -6.25
C SER A 44 1.36 -22.28 -7.76
N GLU A 45 0.26 -21.72 -8.24
CA GLU A 45 -0.03 -21.60 -9.68
C GLU A 45 -0.03 -20.17 -10.22
N GLN A 46 0.01 -19.16 -9.35
CA GLN A 46 0.37 -17.81 -9.80
C GLN A 46 1.89 -17.73 -9.81
N ASP A 47 2.44 -17.82 -11.02
CA ASP A 47 3.82 -17.49 -11.30
C ASP A 47 4.09 -16.06 -10.77
N PRO A 48 4.90 -15.88 -9.71
CA PRO A 48 5.26 -14.56 -9.21
C PRO A 48 6.04 -13.75 -10.26
N SER A 49 6.53 -14.38 -11.33
CA SER A 49 7.14 -13.73 -12.49
C SER A 49 6.15 -13.37 -13.61
N GLY A 50 4.85 -13.61 -13.40
CA GLY A 50 3.81 -13.19 -14.34
C GLY A 50 3.92 -11.70 -14.67
N PRO A 51 3.68 -11.28 -15.93
CA PRO A 51 3.91 -9.90 -16.40
C PRO A 51 3.06 -8.84 -15.68
N ASN A 52 2.14 -9.27 -14.82
CA ASN A 52 1.27 -8.40 -14.03
C ASN A 52 1.77 -8.16 -12.60
N ASN A 53 2.82 -8.87 -12.14
CA ASN A 53 3.35 -8.66 -10.80
C ASN A 53 4.31 -7.48 -10.77
N LYS A 54 3.80 -6.33 -10.33
CA LYS A 54 4.51 -5.05 -10.31
C LYS A 54 5.19 -4.74 -8.98
N SER A 55 5.39 -5.74 -8.14
CA SER A 55 5.90 -5.51 -6.79
C SER A 55 7.35 -5.04 -6.76
N ALA A 56 7.65 -4.09 -5.86
CA ALA A 56 9.02 -3.67 -5.56
C ALA A 56 9.91 -4.84 -5.07
N TYR A 57 9.32 -5.89 -4.48
CA TYR A 57 10.07 -7.06 -3.99
C TYR A 57 10.63 -7.92 -5.12
N MET A 58 10.19 -7.72 -6.36
CA MET A 58 10.83 -8.35 -7.53
C MET A 58 12.26 -7.85 -7.74
N ILE A 59 12.59 -6.65 -7.24
CA ILE A 59 13.97 -6.13 -7.24
C ILE A 59 14.84 -7.00 -6.32
N ASP A 60 14.39 -7.23 -5.08
CA ASP A 60 15.10 -8.12 -4.14
C ASP A 60 15.20 -9.54 -4.71
N GLY A 61 14.11 -10.09 -5.26
CA GLY A 61 14.11 -11.39 -5.93
C GLY A 61 15.13 -11.48 -7.06
N GLY A 62 15.22 -10.43 -7.88
CA GLY A 62 16.24 -10.29 -8.92
C GLY A 62 17.66 -10.31 -8.35
N LEU A 63 17.91 -9.59 -7.25
CA LEU A 63 19.22 -9.56 -6.57
C LEU A 63 19.60 -10.92 -5.98
N TRP A 64 18.65 -11.66 -5.42
CA TRP A 64 18.85 -13.02 -4.91
C TRP A 64 19.23 -14.02 -6.01
N MET A 65 18.66 -13.83 -7.19
CA MET A 65 18.74 -14.76 -8.32
C MET A 65 19.86 -14.45 -9.31
N ALA A 66 20.34 -13.20 -9.39
CA ALA A 66 21.27 -12.75 -10.43
C ALA A 66 22.62 -13.50 -10.43
N CYS A 67 23.35 -13.48 -9.31
CA CYS A 67 24.62 -14.19 -9.14
C CYS A 67 25.02 -14.28 -7.67
N LYS A 68 26.11 -15.00 -7.38
CA LYS A 68 26.63 -15.17 -6.01
C LYS A 68 26.95 -13.82 -5.33
N GLU A 69 27.60 -12.90 -6.04
CA GLU A 69 28.00 -11.59 -5.48
C GLU A 69 26.77 -10.75 -5.10
N SER A 70 25.79 -10.69 -6.01
CA SER A 70 24.51 -10.00 -5.75
C SER A 70 23.78 -10.59 -4.55
N ARG A 71 23.79 -11.92 -4.42
CA ARG A 71 23.18 -12.62 -3.29
C ARG A 71 23.85 -12.30 -1.96
N GLU A 72 25.18 -12.27 -1.93
CA GLU A 72 25.95 -11.91 -0.72
C GLU A 72 25.65 -10.48 -0.28
N VAL A 73 25.47 -9.57 -1.24
CA VAL A 73 25.12 -8.17 -0.96
C VAL A 73 23.72 -8.07 -0.37
N ILE A 74 22.69 -8.68 -0.98
CA ILE A 74 21.32 -8.59 -0.44
C ILE A 74 21.19 -9.27 0.92
N ILE A 75 21.83 -10.43 1.14
CA ILE A 75 21.84 -11.10 2.46
C ILE A 75 22.34 -10.16 3.55
N LYS A 76 23.47 -9.48 3.28
CA LYS A 76 24.07 -8.52 4.21
C LYS A 76 23.22 -7.27 4.37
N HIS A 77 22.68 -6.73 3.27
CA HIS A 77 21.83 -5.54 3.29
C HIS A 77 20.57 -5.78 4.13
N THR A 78 19.99 -6.97 4.04
CA THR A 78 18.73 -7.29 4.71
C THR A 78 18.88 -7.89 6.10
N HIS A 79 20.10 -8.07 6.61
CA HIS A 79 20.38 -8.84 7.84
C HIS A 79 19.68 -10.22 7.85
N PHE A 80 19.65 -10.89 6.69
CA PHE A 80 18.81 -12.07 6.49
C PHE A 80 19.23 -13.23 7.40
N GLU A 81 20.54 -13.47 7.55
CA GLU A 81 21.05 -14.57 8.37
C GLU A 81 20.74 -14.35 9.85
N GLU A 82 20.85 -13.11 10.32
CA GLU A 82 20.53 -12.70 11.68
C GLU A 82 19.03 -12.86 11.96
N TRP A 83 18.17 -12.47 11.01
CA TRP A 83 16.72 -12.70 11.11
C TRP A 83 16.37 -14.18 11.18
N VAL A 84 16.98 -15.02 10.34
CA VAL A 84 16.76 -16.48 10.37
C VAL A 84 17.22 -17.07 11.70
N GLN A 85 18.32 -16.58 12.29
CA GLN A 85 18.78 -17.04 13.61
C GLN A 85 17.82 -16.65 14.74
N LEU A 86 17.36 -15.40 14.76
CA LEU A 86 16.35 -14.93 15.72
C LEU A 86 15.06 -15.74 15.60
N GLN A 87 14.63 -16.00 14.37
CA GLN A 87 13.44 -16.81 14.09
C GLN A 87 13.57 -18.23 14.62
N ASN A 88 14.68 -18.92 14.33
CA ASN A 88 14.90 -20.27 14.82
C ASN A 88 14.91 -20.32 16.35
N ARG A 89 15.52 -19.32 17.00
CA ARG A 89 15.49 -19.20 18.47
C ARG A 89 14.07 -19.06 19.01
N ALA A 90 13.25 -18.21 18.42
CA ALA A 90 11.86 -18.03 18.83
C ALA A 90 11.03 -19.32 18.69
N ILE A 91 11.26 -20.09 17.62
CA ILE A 91 10.60 -21.37 17.39
C ILE A 91 11.04 -22.41 18.42
N ASP A 92 12.34 -22.52 18.67
CA ASP A 92 12.90 -23.50 19.61
C ASP A 92 12.45 -23.24 21.05
N GLU A 93 12.29 -21.97 21.42
CA GLU A 93 11.84 -21.58 22.77
C GLU A 93 10.29 -21.51 22.89
N GLY A 94 9.57 -21.64 21.78
CA GLY A 94 8.09 -21.61 21.76
C GLY A 94 7.50 -20.23 22.06
N HIS A 95 8.25 -19.16 21.78
CA HIS A 95 7.86 -17.78 22.02
C HIS A 95 7.41 -17.09 20.72
N GLY A 96 6.60 -16.02 20.86
CA GLY A 96 6.27 -15.16 19.72
C GLY A 96 7.47 -14.29 19.34
N LEU A 97 7.70 -14.09 18.03
CA LEU A 97 8.85 -13.31 17.55
C LEU A 97 8.86 -11.86 18.05
N MET A 98 7.68 -11.29 18.34
CA MET A 98 7.53 -9.96 18.95
C MET A 98 8.28 -9.80 20.28
N GLY A 99 8.65 -10.89 20.94
CA GLY A 99 9.44 -10.87 22.18
C GLY A 99 10.95 -10.84 21.98
N TYR A 100 11.45 -10.92 20.73
CA TYR A 100 12.88 -10.88 20.42
C TYR A 100 13.23 -9.57 19.74
N GLU A 101 14.05 -8.78 20.41
CA GLU A 101 14.66 -7.59 19.83
C GLU A 101 15.91 -8.00 19.03
N ALA A 102 16.11 -7.33 17.89
CA ALA A 102 17.31 -7.51 17.09
C ALA A 102 18.50 -6.84 17.78
N ASP A 103 19.61 -7.58 17.90
CA ASP A 103 20.80 -7.17 18.66
C ASP A 103 21.88 -6.45 17.82
N TRP A 104 21.58 -6.16 16.55
CA TRP A 104 22.43 -5.34 15.68
C TRP A 104 22.07 -3.86 15.74
N ASP A 105 22.99 -2.99 15.31
CA ASP A 105 22.79 -1.54 15.28
C ASP A 105 21.55 -1.17 14.43
N GLY A 106 20.57 -0.50 15.05
CA GLY A 106 19.28 -0.16 14.43
C GLY A 106 18.19 -1.24 14.56
N GLY A 107 18.53 -2.41 15.11
CA GLY A 107 17.61 -3.53 15.32
C GLY A 107 16.47 -3.26 16.31
N GLU A 108 16.70 -2.43 17.34
CA GLU A 108 15.68 -2.02 18.31
C GLU A 108 14.50 -1.24 17.67
N SER A 109 14.73 -0.61 16.52
CA SER A 109 13.70 0.12 15.75
C SER A 109 13.24 -0.64 14.50
N ALA A 110 13.85 -1.79 14.20
CA ALA A 110 13.53 -2.56 13.01
C ALA A 110 12.23 -3.33 13.22
N ALA A 111 11.24 -3.12 12.35
CA ALA A 111 10.07 -3.97 12.33
C ALA A 111 10.48 -5.42 12.03
N HIS A 112 9.83 -6.38 12.67
CA HIS A 112 10.04 -7.80 12.40
C HIS A 112 9.62 -8.12 10.95
N PRO A 113 10.50 -8.66 10.11
CA PRO A 113 10.13 -9.06 8.77
C PRO A 113 9.45 -10.42 8.76
N ALA A 114 8.48 -10.59 7.88
CA ALA A 114 7.98 -11.87 7.42
C ALA A 114 8.80 -12.33 6.19
N THR A 115 9.20 -13.59 6.17
CA THR A 115 9.94 -14.16 5.05
C THR A 115 8.99 -14.86 4.08
N ILE A 116 8.99 -14.41 2.83
CA ILE A 116 8.30 -15.09 1.73
C ILE A 116 9.36 -15.91 0.98
N ALA A 117 9.33 -17.23 1.17
CA ALA A 117 10.17 -18.15 0.41
C ALA A 117 9.45 -18.56 -0.88
N ILE A 118 10.13 -18.37 -2.02
CA ILE A 118 9.64 -18.77 -3.33
C ILE A 118 10.57 -19.86 -3.87
N LYS A 119 9.98 -21.01 -4.18
CA LYS A 119 10.67 -22.18 -4.75
C LYS A 119 10.26 -22.33 -6.20
N GLU A 120 11.20 -22.10 -7.11
CA GLU A 120 11.04 -22.30 -8.55
C GLU A 120 12.03 -23.36 -9.03
N GLY A 121 11.55 -24.58 -9.21
CA GLY A 121 12.39 -25.74 -9.53
C GLY A 121 13.42 -26.03 -8.44
N ASN A 122 14.72 -25.95 -8.78
CA ASN A 122 15.83 -26.15 -7.84
C ASN A 122 16.34 -24.83 -7.22
N GLN A 123 15.70 -23.71 -7.54
CA GLN A 123 16.10 -22.40 -7.03
C GLN A 123 15.12 -21.97 -5.95
N GLU A 124 15.67 -21.59 -4.80
CA GLU A 124 14.94 -21.00 -3.68
C GLU A 124 15.50 -19.60 -3.46
N TRP A 125 14.58 -18.65 -3.31
CA TRP A 125 14.91 -17.28 -2.98
C TRP A 125 13.90 -16.70 -2.01
N HIS A 126 14.31 -15.66 -1.31
CA HIS A 126 13.60 -15.10 -0.17
C HIS A 126 13.30 -13.63 -0.40
N MET A 127 12.09 -13.20 -0.03
CA MET A 127 11.72 -11.80 0.10
C MET A 127 11.46 -11.52 1.58
N LEU A 128 11.94 -10.39 2.09
CA LEU A 128 11.63 -9.92 3.45
C LEU A 128 10.62 -8.79 3.36
N ALA A 129 9.38 -9.07 3.74
CA ALA A 129 8.34 -8.06 3.91
C ALA A 129 8.25 -7.62 5.36
N TYR A 130 7.87 -6.38 5.63
CA TYR A 130 7.77 -5.79 6.96
C TYR A 130 6.32 -5.43 7.24
N PRO A 131 5.49 -6.34 7.79
CA PRO A 131 4.05 -6.14 8.01
C PRO A 131 3.61 -4.84 8.71
N ALA A 132 4.45 -4.32 9.60
CA ALA A 132 4.20 -3.06 10.30
C ALA A 132 4.54 -1.82 9.47
N GLN A 133 5.39 -1.94 8.45
CA GLN A 133 5.91 -0.81 7.68
C GLN A 133 5.43 -0.81 6.24
N ASP A 134 5.44 -1.95 5.56
CA ASP A 134 5.11 -2.06 4.14
C ASP A 134 3.61 -1.89 3.89
N ILE A 135 3.25 -1.35 2.71
CA ILE A 135 1.85 -1.16 2.30
C ILE A 135 1.41 -2.35 1.48
N PHE A 136 0.51 -3.17 2.01
CA PHE A 136 0.05 -4.38 1.33
C PHE A 136 -1.13 -4.10 0.41
N CYS A 137 -0.88 -4.07 -0.90
CA CYS A 137 -1.95 -3.97 -1.89
C CYS A 137 -2.68 -5.32 -2.02
N VAL A 138 -3.98 -5.31 -1.74
CA VAL A 138 -4.85 -6.49 -1.82
C VAL A 138 -5.60 -6.48 -3.13
N ASN A 139 -5.48 -7.57 -3.90
CA ASN A 139 -6.36 -7.84 -5.04
C ASN A 139 -7.32 -8.99 -4.67
N PRO A 140 -8.63 -8.74 -4.54
CA PRO A 140 -9.63 -9.76 -4.20
C PRO A 140 -10.21 -10.50 -5.41
N ASP A 141 -9.57 -10.46 -6.58
CA ASP A 141 -9.96 -11.27 -7.76
C ASP A 141 -10.00 -12.78 -7.47
N VAL A 142 -9.32 -13.25 -6.44
CA VAL A 142 -9.57 -14.59 -5.88
C VAL A 142 -10.83 -14.49 -5.04
N ARG A 143 -11.84 -15.32 -5.34
CA ARG A 143 -13.03 -15.53 -4.50
C ARG A 143 -12.61 -15.82 -3.06
N ILE A 144 -12.37 -14.79 -2.26
CA ILE A 144 -12.16 -14.90 -0.83
C ILE A 144 -13.54 -15.34 -0.34
N PRO A 145 -13.73 -16.56 0.18
CA PRO A 145 -14.99 -16.90 0.78
C PRO A 145 -15.12 -15.99 1.99
N MET A 146 -15.92 -14.93 1.86
CA MET A 146 -16.41 -14.16 3.00
C MET A 146 -17.19 -15.17 3.86
N ARG A 147 -16.49 -15.82 4.78
CA ARG A 147 -17.15 -16.49 5.88
C ARG A 147 -17.83 -15.38 6.68
N GLN A 148 -19.12 -15.55 6.95
CA GLN A 148 -19.97 -14.63 7.71
C GLN A 148 -19.47 -14.31 9.14
N GLU A 149 -18.32 -14.87 9.55
CA GLU A 149 -17.71 -14.73 10.88
C GLU A 149 -16.36 -13.97 10.83
N ILE A 150 -16.02 -13.33 9.72
CA ILE A 150 -14.87 -12.41 9.62
C ILE A 150 -15.27 -11.05 10.18
N GLU A 151 -15.70 -10.99 11.44
CA GLU A 151 -15.83 -9.71 12.15
C GLU A 151 -14.46 -9.20 12.65
N ASP A 152 -13.44 -10.09 12.70
CA ASP A 152 -12.13 -9.83 13.31
C ASP A 152 -10.91 -10.25 12.46
N SER A 153 -11.02 -10.40 11.13
CA SER A 153 -9.84 -10.79 10.33
C SER A 153 -8.85 -9.65 10.18
N CYS A 154 -7.94 -9.54 11.14
CA CYS A 154 -6.61 -9.05 10.88
C CYS A 154 -6.04 -9.84 9.71
N LEU A 155 -5.89 -9.20 8.55
CA LEU A 155 -4.94 -9.67 7.56
C LEU A 155 -3.62 -9.87 8.30
N SER A 156 -3.08 -11.08 8.21
CA SER A 156 -1.83 -11.40 8.89
C SER A 156 -0.93 -12.19 7.97
N MET A 157 0.37 -11.95 8.11
CA MET A 157 1.41 -12.64 7.35
C MET A 157 2.13 -13.63 8.26
N SER A 158 2.19 -14.90 7.83
CA SER A 158 2.98 -15.90 8.52
C SER A 158 4.47 -15.70 8.26
N PHE A 159 5.28 -15.91 9.30
CA PHE A 159 6.74 -15.83 9.19
C PHE A 159 7.36 -16.94 8.35
N ILE A 160 6.69 -18.10 8.23
CA ILE A 160 7.14 -19.27 7.48
C ILE A 160 5.96 -19.83 6.70
N ARG A 161 6.14 -20.07 5.40
CA ARG A 161 5.29 -20.99 4.63
C ARG A 161 5.73 -22.43 4.89
N ASP A 162 5.72 -22.86 6.15
CA ASP A 162 5.84 -24.26 6.53
C ASP A 162 4.45 -24.71 6.97
N PRO A 163 3.73 -25.46 6.12
CA PRO A 163 2.33 -25.82 6.36
C PRO A 163 2.12 -26.63 7.64
N GLU A 164 3.17 -27.20 8.24
CA GLU A 164 3.09 -27.90 9.52
C GLU A 164 3.21 -26.96 10.74
N LYS A 165 3.70 -25.72 10.56
CA LYS A 165 3.99 -24.75 11.63
C LYS A 165 3.30 -23.39 11.47
N GLU A 166 2.47 -23.22 10.44
CA GLU A 166 1.79 -21.96 10.05
C GLU A 166 0.98 -21.27 11.17
N LEU A 167 0.49 -22.01 12.18
CA LEU A 167 -0.47 -21.50 13.15
C LEU A 167 0.12 -20.65 14.29
N PHE A 168 1.45 -20.63 14.47
CA PHE A 168 2.03 -20.10 15.72
C PHE A 168 2.60 -18.69 15.64
N GLN A 169 2.75 -18.12 14.44
CA GLN A 169 3.44 -16.83 14.29
C GLN A 169 2.87 -16.08 13.06
N SER A 170 1.76 -15.37 13.23
CA SER A 170 1.24 -14.44 12.21
C SER A 170 1.36 -13.00 12.72
N MET A 171 1.82 -12.10 11.85
CA MET A 171 1.89 -10.66 12.15
C MET A 171 0.72 -9.93 11.52
N PRO A 172 -0.01 -9.07 12.25
CA PRO A 172 -1.03 -8.24 11.64
C PRO A 172 -0.38 -7.30 10.60
N LEU A 173 -1.06 -7.10 9.47
CA LEU A 173 -0.70 -6.07 8.51
C LEU A 173 -1.21 -4.72 9.03
N GLU A 174 -0.33 -3.74 9.14
CA GLU A 174 -0.69 -2.41 9.60
C GLU A 174 -1.15 -1.50 8.47
N ASN A 175 -0.57 -1.63 7.27
CA ASN A 175 -0.90 -0.79 6.12
C ASN A 175 -1.51 -1.63 5.00
N ILE A 176 -2.80 -1.46 4.74
CA ILE A 176 -3.54 -2.23 3.72
C ILE A 176 -4.01 -1.27 2.64
N ALA A 177 -3.75 -1.59 1.38
CA ALA A 177 -4.12 -0.78 0.23
C ALA A 177 -5.01 -1.52 -0.76
N PHE A 178 -5.83 -0.76 -1.46
CA PHE A 178 -6.67 -1.23 -2.56
C PHE A 178 -6.46 -0.32 -3.77
N ASP A 179 -6.28 -0.94 -4.94
CA ASP A 179 -6.32 -0.22 -6.22
C ASP A 179 -7.74 0.28 -6.46
N PHE A 180 -7.87 1.59 -6.66
CA PHE A 180 -9.11 2.20 -7.10
C PHE A 180 -9.41 1.80 -8.54
N ASP A 181 -10.65 1.42 -8.79
CA ASP A 181 -11.14 1.05 -10.11
C ASP A 181 -12.46 1.78 -10.41
N GLN A 182 -12.70 2.12 -11.67
CA GLN A 182 -13.90 2.88 -12.07
C GLN A 182 -15.20 2.13 -11.75
N SER A 183 -15.16 0.80 -11.67
CA SER A 183 -16.32 -0.01 -11.22
C SER A 183 -16.80 0.35 -9.81
N TRP A 184 -15.98 1.02 -9.00
CA TRP A 184 -16.38 1.53 -7.69
C TRP A 184 -17.47 2.60 -7.78
N MET A 185 -17.61 3.24 -8.94
CA MET A 185 -18.60 4.29 -9.22
C MET A 185 -19.86 3.81 -9.96
N GLU A 186 -19.91 2.54 -10.39
CA GLU A 186 -20.97 2.04 -11.28
C GLU A 186 -22.37 1.95 -10.66
N ASP A 187 -22.52 2.06 -9.33
CA ASP A 187 -23.80 1.86 -8.63
C ASP A 187 -24.77 3.06 -8.71
N GLY A 188 -24.45 4.09 -9.51
CA GLY A 188 -25.32 5.23 -9.79
C GLY A 188 -25.37 6.30 -8.69
N GLU A 189 -26.02 7.42 -8.99
CA GLU A 189 -25.99 8.68 -8.23
C GLU A 189 -26.51 8.60 -6.78
N CYS A 190 -27.22 7.53 -6.41
CA CYS A 190 -27.84 7.42 -5.08
C CYS A 190 -26.94 6.71 -4.03
N GLY A 191 -25.76 6.23 -4.43
CA GLY A 191 -24.80 5.55 -3.56
C GLY A 191 -25.29 4.18 -3.05
N THR A 192 -24.40 3.19 -3.02
CA THR A 192 -24.70 1.93 -2.31
C THR A 192 -24.49 2.14 -0.81
N SER A 193 -25.50 1.77 -0.02
CA SER A 193 -25.43 1.74 1.46
C SER A 193 -24.17 0.99 1.89
N TYR A 194 -23.44 1.51 2.88
CA TYR A 194 -22.24 0.90 3.43
C TYR A 194 -22.52 -0.53 3.90
N TYR A 195 -23.67 -0.76 4.54
CA TYR A 195 -24.08 -2.11 4.93
C TYR A 195 -24.28 -3.06 3.76
N LYS A 196 -24.66 -2.58 2.58
CA LYS A 196 -24.75 -3.41 1.38
C LYS A 196 -23.37 -3.60 0.74
N MET A 197 -22.58 -2.53 0.64
CA MET A 197 -21.24 -2.54 0.04
C MET A 197 -20.32 -3.54 0.74
N LYS A 198 -20.29 -3.54 2.08
CA LYS A 198 -19.40 -4.41 2.86
C LYS A 198 -19.60 -5.92 2.67
N TYR A 199 -20.70 -6.34 2.06
CA TYR A 199 -20.96 -7.76 1.74
C TYR A 199 -20.76 -8.09 0.25
N GLU A 200 -20.39 -7.10 -0.56
CA GLU A 200 -20.08 -7.34 -1.96
C GLU A 200 -18.82 -8.20 -2.13
N GLN A 201 -18.86 -9.08 -3.12
CA GLN A 201 -17.71 -9.89 -3.52
C GLN A 201 -16.87 -9.12 -4.53
N SER A 202 -16.35 -7.96 -4.10
CA SER A 202 -15.62 -6.99 -4.92
C SER A 202 -14.50 -6.34 -4.10
N ALA A 203 -13.57 -5.66 -4.76
CA ALA A 203 -12.50 -4.90 -4.08
C ALA A 203 -13.04 -3.81 -3.16
N ARG A 204 -14.01 -3.01 -3.66
CA ARG A 204 -14.69 -2.00 -2.86
C ARG A 204 -15.46 -2.61 -1.68
N GLY A 205 -16.05 -3.79 -1.86
CA GLY A 205 -16.74 -4.49 -0.78
C GLY A 205 -15.80 -4.98 0.30
N TYR A 206 -14.63 -5.51 -0.08
CA TYR A 206 -13.63 -5.92 0.90
C TYR A 206 -13.03 -4.72 1.62
N TRP A 207 -12.70 -3.65 0.91
CA TRP A 207 -12.29 -2.37 1.49
C TRP A 207 -13.33 -1.86 2.50
N ALA A 208 -14.61 -1.84 2.13
CA ALA A 208 -15.70 -1.42 3.01
C ALA A 208 -15.82 -2.30 4.26
N SER A 209 -15.61 -3.61 4.14
CA SER A 209 -15.62 -4.51 5.31
C SER A 209 -14.51 -4.22 6.32
N LEU A 210 -13.35 -3.71 5.87
CA LEU A 210 -12.22 -3.35 6.72
C LEU A 210 -12.40 -1.99 7.41
N LEU A 211 -13.23 -1.10 6.86
CA LEU A 211 -13.48 0.23 7.45
C LEU A 211 -13.92 0.13 8.91
N ARG A 212 -14.78 -0.85 9.26
CA ARG A 212 -15.22 -1.04 10.65
C ARG A 212 -14.04 -1.16 11.62
N GLY A 213 -13.03 -1.95 11.26
CA GLY A 213 -11.86 -2.14 12.11
C GLY A 213 -10.96 -0.91 12.20
N VAL A 214 -10.97 -0.05 11.19
CA VAL A 214 -10.21 1.22 11.17
C VAL A 214 -10.94 2.31 11.97
N LEU A 215 -12.27 2.34 11.90
CA LEU A 215 -13.10 3.32 12.60
C LEU A 215 -13.24 3.04 14.10
N GLN A 216 -13.01 1.79 14.53
CA GLN A 216 -13.08 1.42 15.95
C GLN A 216 -11.81 1.82 16.70
N ARG A 217 -11.97 2.60 17.77
CA ARG A 217 -10.88 3.21 18.55
C ARG A 217 -10.05 2.23 19.37
N ASP A 218 -10.58 1.04 19.66
CA ASP A 218 -9.99 0.07 20.58
C ASP A 218 -9.02 -0.93 19.90
N VAL A 219 -8.86 -0.84 18.58
CA VAL A 219 -8.02 -1.75 17.78
C VAL A 219 -6.71 -1.03 17.41
N PRO A 220 -5.53 -1.70 17.47
CA PRO A 220 -4.28 -1.09 17.01
C PRO A 220 -4.42 -0.51 15.60
N HIS A 221 -3.84 0.68 15.40
CA HIS A 221 -4.03 1.55 14.24
C HIS A 221 -3.68 0.86 12.91
N LYS A 222 -4.67 0.23 12.28
CA LYS A 222 -4.57 -0.14 10.87
C LYS A 222 -4.75 1.11 10.03
N THR A 223 -3.84 1.33 9.09
CA THR A 223 -3.98 2.36 8.07
C THR A 223 -4.55 1.74 6.81
N LEU A 224 -5.69 2.26 6.37
CA LEU A 224 -6.33 1.87 5.13
C LEU A 224 -6.02 2.89 4.04
N TRP A 225 -5.53 2.39 2.91
CA TRP A 225 -5.11 3.17 1.78
C TRP A 225 -5.97 2.88 0.55
N ILE A 226 -6.21 3.90 -0.25
CA ILE A 226 -6.68 3.77 -1.63
C ILE A 226 -5.54 4.23 -2.54
N ILE A 227 -5.26 3.46 -3.59
CA ILE A 227 -4.27 3.78 -4.62
C ILE A 227 -5.03 4.21 -5.88
N ASP A 228 -4.91 5.47 -6.28
CA ASP A 228 -5.43 5.95 -7.55
C ASP A 228 -4.28 6.25 -8.53
N LYS A 229 -4.06 5.30 -9.45
CA LYS A 229 -2.99 5.37 -10.45
C LYS A 229 -3.25 6.42 -11.54
N ASN A 230 -4.50 6.87 -11.69
CA ASN A 230 -4.91 7.76 -12.78
C ASN A 230 -5.25 9.17 -12.28
N ALA A 231 -5.49 9.34 -10.99
CA ALA A 231 -5.71 10.65 -10.38
C ALA A 231 -4.57 11.62 -10.67
N LYS A 232 -4.95 12.83 -11.08
CA LYS A 232 -4.09 14.00 -11.03
C LYS A 232 -4.12 14.61 -9.64
N TRP A 233 -3.10 15.38 -9.29
CA TRP A 233 -3.05 16.00 -7.97
C TRP A 233 -2.23 17.29 -8.00
N PHE A 234 -2.57 18.22 -7.11
CA PHE A 234 -1.92 19.51 -6.96
C PHE A 234 -0.99 19.50 -5.75
N GLU A 235 0.21 20.07 -5.89
CA GLU A 235 1.07 20.28 -4.74
C GLU A 235 0.69 21.60 -4.04
N ARG A 236 -0.21 21.51 -3.06
CA ARG A 236 -0.62 22.66 -2.24
C ARG A 236 0.15 22.80 -0.92
N SER A 237 0.71 21.69 -0.44
CA SER A 237 1.40 21.60 0.84
C SER A 237 2.87 21.24 0.63
N LEU A 238 3.78 22.06 1.15
CA LEU A 238 5.22 21.76 1.23
C LEU A 238 5.57 20.70 2.30
N LYS A 239 4.58 19.96 2.82
CA LYS A 239 4.89 18.81 3.70
C LYS A 239 5.68 17.82 2.87
N ASP A 240 6.84 17.43 3.41
CA ASP A 240 7.86 16.57 2.80
C ASP A 240 7.35 15.83 1.57
N ASP A 241 7.89 16.18 0.40
CA ASP A 241 7.68 15.56 -0.90
C ASP A 241 8.26 14.13 -0.93
N ARG A 242 7.98 13.35 0.12
CA ARG A 242 8.58 12.07 0.41
C ARG A 242 7.78 11.00 -0.32
N THR A 243 8.50 10.22 -1.11
CA THR A 243 7.96 8.99 -1.70
C THR A 243 7.53 8.08 -0.56
N VAL A 244 6.24 7.78 -0.53
CA VAL A 244 5.63 6.95 0.52
C VAL A 244 5.80 5.48 0.15
N CYS A 245 5.59 5.13 -1.12
CA CYS A 245 5.87 3.78 -1.59
C CYS A 245 6.32 3.73 -3.05
N ILE A 246 6.92 2.60 -3.41
CA ILE A 246 7.45 2.34 -4.76
C ILE A 246 6.92 0.98 -5.23
N ASP A 247 6.57 0.91 -6.52
CA ASP A 247 6.36 -0.35 -7.24
C ASP A 247 7.32 -0.43 -8.46
N SER A 248 7.19 -1.46 -9.29
CA SER A 248 8.07 -1.61 -10.47
C SER A 248 7.85 -0.56 -11.57
N GLU A 249 6.73 0.18 -11.52
CA GLU A 249 6.32 1.14 -12.54
C GLU A 249 6.51 2.60 -12.12
N GLY A 250 6.61 2.90 -10.83
CA GLY A 250 6.79 4.26 -10.39
C GLY A 250 6.74 4.45 -8.87
N GLU A 251 6.79 5.72 -8.51
CA GLU A 251 6.74 6.20 -7.14
C GLU A 251 5.34 6.72 -6.81
N TYR A 252 4.90 6.47 -5.58
CA TYR A 252 3.65 6.99 -5.05
C TYR A 252 3.91 7.93 -3.89
N VAL A 253 3.07 8.95 -3.83
CA VAL A 253 3.06 9.96 -2.76
C VAL A 253 1.71 9.96 -2.08
N GLU A 254 1.71 10.19 -0.76
CA GLU A 254 0.49 10.46 -0.02
C GLU A 254 0.04 11.89 -0.32
N VAL A 255 -1.22 12.06 -0.67
CA VAL A 255 -1.82 13.38 -0.96
C VAL A 255 -3.07 13.60 -0.15
N SER A 256 -3.37 14.87 0.13
CA SER A 256 -4.67 15.23 0.69
C SER A 256 -5.77 14.91 -0.31
N TRP A 257 -6.91 14.42 0.18
CA TRP A 257 -8.11 14.23 -0.63
C TRP A 257 -8.58 15.51 -1.32
N ASP A 258 -8.32 16.67 -0.72
CA ASP A 258 -8.71 17.97 -1.26
C ASP A 258 -7.74 18.49 -2.35
N ASP A 259 -6.58 17.85 -2.49
CA ASP A 259 -5.57 18.13 -3.51
C ASP A 259 -5.78 17.28 -4.78
N VAL A 260 -6.79 16.40 -4.79
CA VAL A 260 -7.13 15.54 -5.92
C VAL A 260 -8.50 15.96 -6.49
N PRO A 261 -8.59 16.41 -7.75
CA PRO A 261 -9.85 16.73 -8.39
C PRO A 261 -10.74 15.49 -8.52
N GLU A 262 -12.05 15.69 -8.51
CA GLU A 262 -13.05 14.60 -8.59
C GLU A 262 -13.07 13.88 -9.96
N SER A 263 -12.50 14.49 -11.00
CA SER A 263 -12.35 13.88 -12.33
C SER A 263 -10.89 13.61 -12.65
N THR A 264 -10.63 12.53 -13.40
CA THR A 264 -9.29 12.19 -13.88
C THR A 264 -8.84 13.00 -15.09
N GLY A 265 -9.70 13.86 -15.66
CA GLY A 265 -9.34 14.75 -16.76
C GLY A 265 -9.84 14.35 -18.15
N ASP A 266 -10.32 13.13 -18.31
CA ASP A 266 -10.90 12.61 -19.55
C ASP A 266 -12.38 13.00 -19.75
N GLY A 267 -12.96 13.71 -18.76
CA GLY A 267 -14.35 14.14 -18.74
C GLY A 267 -15.36 13.01 -18.48
N VAL A 268 -14.91 11.79 -18.18
CA VAL A 268 -15.77 10.61 -18.02
C VAL A 268 -15.43 9.84 -16.74
N SER A 269 -14.14 9.65 -16.47
CA SER A 269 -13.65 8.86 -15.35
C SER A 269 -13.50 9.72 -14.09
N HIS A 270 -13.92 9.14 -12.98
CA HIS A 270 -13.88 9.74 -11.66
C HIS A 270 -12.59 9.38 -10.92
N SER A 271 -12.14 10.23 -10.01
CA SER A 271 -11.02 9.88 -9.13
C SER A 271 -11.53 9.14 -7.88
N ALA A 272 -10.61 8.53 -7.14
CA ALA A 272 -10.87 8.02 -5.81
C ALA A 272 -11.45 9.10 -4.87
N SER A 273 -11.10 10.37 -5.07
CA SER A 273 -11.65 11.49 -4.29
C SER A 273 -13.14 11.66 -4.51
N ALA A 274 -13.60 11.57 -5.77
CA ALA A 274 -15.03 11.57 -6.08
C ALA A 274 -15.77 10.40 -5.45
N PHE A 275 -15.17 9.19 -5.51
CA PHE A 275 -15.72 8.02 -4.85
C PHE A 275 -15.87 8.23 -3.36
N LEU A 276 -14.80 8.66 -2.66
CA LEU A 276 -14.82 8.80 -1.21
C LEU A 276 -15.82 9.89 -0.77
N SER A 277 -15.87 11.02 -1.48
CA SER A 277 -16.85 12.09 -1.21
C SER A 277 -18.28 11.59 -1.39
N SER A 278 -18.59 10.93 -2.52
CA SER A 278 -19.92 10.38 -2.79
C SER A 278 -20.32 9.31 -1.76
N PHE A 279 -19.40 8.38 -1.48
CA PHE A 279 -19.59 7.31 -0.51
C PHE A 279 -19.85 7.85 0.90
N TYR A 280 -19.07 8.83 1.36
CA TYR A 280 -19.26 9.46 2.67
C TYR A 280 -20.60 10.20 2.74
N CYS A 281 -20.94 11.00 1.72
CA CYS A 281 -22.22 11.72 1.69
C CYS A 281 -23.43 10.77 1.72
N ALA A 282 -23.37 9.65 1.01
CA ALA A 282 -24.43 8.65 1.00
C ALA A 282 -24.53 7.87 2.34
N ASN A 283 -23.42 7.70 3.05
CA ASN A 283 -23.30 6.78 4.18
C ASN A 283 -22.95 7.43 5.52
N VAL A 284 -23.01 8.77 5.62
CA VAL A 284 -22.61 9.51 6.83
C VAL A 284 -23.27 8.97 8.10
N SER A 285 -24.57 8.67 8.05
CA SER A 285 -25.31 8.15 9.20
C SER A 285 -24.89 6.74 9.61
N GLU A 286 -24.52 5.88 8.65
CA GLU A 286 -24.08 4.50 8.91
C GLU A 286 -22.63 4.49 9.43
N LEU A 287 -21.75 5.27 8.79
CA LEU A 287 -20.34 5.38 9.19
C LEU A 287 -20.18 6.02 10.58
N SER A 288 -20.96 7.06 10.90
CA SER A 288 -20.95 7.67 12.23
C SER A 288 -21.43 6.71 13.31
N GLN A 289 -22.35 5.78 13.01
CA GLN A 289 -22.76 4.73 13.94
C GLN A 289 -21.63 3.72 14.20
N GLU A 290 -20.93 3.29 13.15
CA GLU A 290 -19.76 2.41 13.31
C GLU A 290 -18.65 3.09 14.13
N PHE A 291 -18.40 4.38 13.89
CA PHE A 291 -17.42 5.18 14.62
C PHE A 291 -17.78 5.34 16.11
N ALA A 292 -19.07 5.55 16.43
CA ALA A 292 -19.54 5.69 17.80
C ALA A 292 -19.50 4.38 18.62
N GLY A 293 -19.35 3.23 17.95
CA GLY A 293 -19.18 1.93 18.56
C GLY A 293 -20.45 1.30 19.17
N PRO A 294 -20.38 0.01 19.56
CA PRO A 294 -21.49 -0.74 20.13
C PRO A 294 -21.86 -0.22 21.52
N GLY A 295 -22.84 0.67 21.59
CA GLY A 295 -23.30 1.29 22.85
C GLY A 295 -23.98 2.64 22.64
N SER A 296 -23.71 3.30 21.52
CA SER A 296 -24.38 4.53 21.10
C SER A 296 -25.78 4.23 20.52
N TYR A 297 -26.70 3.77 21.37
CA TYR A 297 -28.09 3.46 20.95
C TYR A 297 -28.94 4.69 20.61
N TYR A 298 -28.39 5.90 20.72
CA TYR A 298 -29.09 7.13 20.37
C TYR A 298 -28.19 8.09 19.57
N PRO A 299 -28.14 7.97 18.23
CA PRO A 299 -27.55 9.01 17.39
C PRO A 299 -28.28 10.37 17.50
N TYR A 300 -29.46 10.42 18.14
CA TYR A 300 -30.26 11.62 18.35
C TYR A 300 -30.32 12.12 19.80
N CYS A 301 -29.74 11.41 20.76
CA CYS A 301 -29.62 11.90 22.13
C CYS A 301 -28.19 12.34 22.35
N ALA A 302 -27.92 13.59 21.96
CA ALA A 302 -26.76 14.33 22.40
C ALA A 302 -26.75 14.37 23.94
N TYR A 303 -26.12 13.38 24.56
CA TYR A 303 -25.40 13.64 25.79
C TYR A 303 -24.11 14.34 25.38
N GLU A 304 -23.87 15.49 25.99
CA GLU A 304 -22.90 16.53 25.63
C GLU A 304 -21.42 16.15 25.77
N SER A 305 -20.97 14.94 25.39
CA SER A 305 -19.56 14.56 25.56
C SER A 305 -18.75 14.25 24.31
N ASP A 306 -19.36 13.99 23.16
CA ASP A 306 -18.56 13.55 21.99
C ASP A 306 -18.59 14.63 20.89
N GLU A 307 -17.96 15.79 21.19
CA GLU A 307 -17.62 16.80 20.17
C GLU A 307 -16.87 16.18 18.97
N GLU A 308 -16.15 15.07 19.20
CA GLU A 308 -15.43 14.32 18.16
C GLU A 308 -16.35 13.65 17.14
N THR A 309 -17.52 13.15 17.53
CA THR A 309 -18.47 12.50 16.59
C THR A 309 -19.07 13.51 15.62
N HIS A 310 -19.21 14.78 16.04
CA HIS A 310 -19.65 15.87 15.18
C HIS A 310 -18.57 16.31 14.17
N ASN A 311 -17.31 16.02 14.47
CA ASN A 311 -16.17 16.33 13.61
C ASN A 311 -15.70 15.13 12.76
N PHE A 312 -16.44 14.02 12.77
CA PHE A 312 -16.08 12.82 12.03
C PHE A 312 -16.02 13.07 10.52
N LYS A 313 -14.83 12.91 9.92
CA LYS A 313 -14.63 12.92 8.47
C LYS A 313 -13.93 11.64 8.05
N LEU A 314 -14.52 10.89 7.12
CA LEU A 314 -13.91 9.64 6.62
C LEU A 314 -12.51 9.86 6.02
N LYS A 315 -12.28 11.04 5.43
CA LYS A 315 -10.98 11.48 4.88
C LYS A 315 -9.84 11.46 5.90
N ASP A 316 -10.13 11.52 7.20
CA ASP A 316 -9.11 11.50 8.25
C ASP A 316 -8.70 10.06 8.63
N TRP A 317 -9.45 9.05 8.18
CA TRP A 317 -9.27 7.63 8.53
C TRP A 317 -8.78 6.77 7.37
N VAL A 318 -8.92 7.27 6.14
CA VAL A 318 -8.48 6.59 4.92
C VAL A 318 -7.48 7.50 4.22
N ARG A 319 -6.34 6.95 3.83
CA ARG A 319 -5.28 7.68 3.14
C ARG A 319 -5.32 7.43 1.64
N LEU A 320 -4.76 8.36 0.88
CA LEU A 320 -4.73 8.30 -0.59
C LEU A 320 -3.30 8.31 -1.10
N LEU A 321 -2.99 7.33 -1.95
CA LEU A 321 -1.76 7.28 -2.73
C LEU A 321 -2.06 7.58 -4.20
N VAL A 322 -1.22 8.41 -4.80
CA VAL A 322 -1.26 8.72 -6.23
C VAL A 322 0.13 8.64 -6.82
N ARG A 323 0.23 8.44 -8.14
CA ARG A 323 1.51 8.45 -8.84
C ARG A 323 2.17 9.82 -8.77
N ARG A 324 3.45 9.85 -8.41
CA ARG A 324 4.26 11.08 -8.37
C ARG A 324 4.25 11.80 -9.72
N GLU A 325 4.36 11.05 -10.81
CA GLU A 325 4.36 11.61 -12.17
C GLU A 325 3.02 12.24 -12.61
N ASN A 326 1.93 12.00 -11.86
CA ASN A 326 0.63 12.60 -12.13
C ASN A 326 0.43 13.99 -11.52
N LYS A 327 1.48 14.58 -10.93
CA LYS A 327 1.46 15.94 -10.42
C LYS A 327 1.10 16.94 -11.52
N VAL A 328 0.17 17.84 -11.24
CA VAL A 328 -0.26 18.92 -12.12
C VAL A 328 -0.21 20.27 -11.40
N GLN A 329 -0.16 21.34 -12.16
CA GLN A 329 -0.27 22.70 -11.62
C GLN A 329 -1.73 23.10 -11.44
N GLU A 330 -1.99 24.00 -10.48
CA GLU A 330 -3.31 24.58 -10.30
C GLU A 330 -3.76 25.38 -11.51
N THR A 331 -5.08 25.43 -11.72
CA THR A 331 -5.65 26.26 -12.78
C THR A 331 -5.49 27.73 -12.46
N THR A 332 -4.87 28.47 -13.37
CA THR A 332 -4.82 29.93 -13.32
C THR A 332 -6.13 30.54 -13.83
N TRP A 333 -6.35 31.81 -13.52
CA TRP A 333 -7.51 32.57 -13.99
C TRP A 333 -7.58 32.64 -15.53
N GLU A 334 -6.44 32.51 -16.23
CA GLU A 334 -6.35 32.59 -17.69
C GLU A 334 -6.87 31.34 -18.40
N CYS A 335 -6.74 30.18 -17.75
CA CYS A 335 -7.20 28.90 -18.29
C CYS A 335 -8.56 28.47 -17.71
N TRP A 336 -9.08 29.14 -16.69
CA TRP A 336 -10.29 28.74 -15.95
C TRP A 336 -11.45 28.32 -16.88
N ASP A 337 -11.83 29.11 -17.87
CA ASP A 337 -12.95 28.80 -18.78
C ASP A 337 -12.80 27.43 -19.50
N LYS A 338 -11.58 26.98 -19.76
CA LYS A 338 -11.30 25.67 -20.37
C LYS A 338 -11.27 24.53 -19.36
N CYS A 339 -11.01 24.85 -18.09
CA CYS A 339 -10.66 23.89 -17.06
C CYS A 339 -11.81 23.66 -16.07
N ASP A 340 -12.77 24.57 -16.03
CA ASP A 340 -13.99 24.49 -15.19
C ASP A 340 -14.78 23.20 -15.45
N SER A 341 -14.84 22.73 -16.69
CA SER A 341 -15.58 21.51 -17.05
C SER A 341 -14.85 20.20 -16.73
N ILE A 342 -13.54 20.25 -16.48
CA ILE A 342 -12.70 19.05 -16.34
C ILE A 342 -12.10 18.96 -14.91
N GLY A 343 -12.13 20.05 -14.14
CA GLY A 343 -11.61 20.13 -12.78
C GLY A 343 -10.10 20.33 -12.69
N TRP A 344 -9.36 20.14 -13.79
CA TRP A 344 -7.95 20.48 -13.95
C TRP A 344 -7.59 20.58 -15.44
N CYS A 345 -6.47 21.24 -15.77
CA CYS A 345 -5.92 21.28 -17.12
C CYS A 345 -4.44 21.67 -17.08
N ILE A 346 -3.73 21.41 -18.18
CA ILE A 346 -2.39 21.94 -18.40
C ILE A 346 -2.52 23.34 -18.96
N CYS A 347 -2.27 24.37 -18.13
CA CYS A 347 -2.26 25.76 -18.58
C CYS A 347 -0.93 26.04 -19.30
N GLN A 348 -0.85 25.59 -20.56
CA GLN A 348 0.25 25.90 -21.48
C GLN A 348 -0.27 26.71 -22.68
N ASP A 349 0.59 27.55 -23.25
CA ASP A 349 0.35 28.23 -24.53
C ASP A 349 0.51 27.24 -25.72
N GLU A 350 0.26 27.72 -26.94
CA GLU A 350 0.41 26.89 -28.16
C GLU A 350 1.87 26.43 -28.42
N GLU A 351 2.83 27.02 -27.72
CA GLU A 351 4.27 26.73 -27.79
C GLU A 351 4.74 25.79 -26.65
N GLY A 352 3.85 25.42 -25.73
CA GLY A 352 4.14 24.58 -24.57
C GLY A 352 4.75 25.31 -23.38
N ASN A 353 4.79 26.65 -23.39
CA ASN A 353 5.19 27.44 -22.24
C ASN A 353 4.03 27.56 -21.26
N TRP A 354 4.32 27.50 -19.97
CA TRP A 354 3.32 27.67 -18.94
C TRP A 354 2.87 29.15 -18.87
N TRP A 355 1.57 29.36 -18.64
CA TRP A 355 1.05 30.69 -18.30
C TRP A 355 1.43 30.97 -16.83
N ASP A 356 2.42 31.86 -16.61
CA ASP A 356 2.90 32.27 -15.28
C ASP A 356 1.86 33.09 -14.47
#